data_AF-A0A533U4U4-F1
#
_entry.id   AF-A0A533U4U4-F1
#
_cell.length_a   1.000
_cell.length_b   1.000
_cell.length_c   1.000
_cell.angle_alpha   90.00
_cell.angle_beta   90.00
_cell.angle_gamma   90.00
#
_symmetry.space_group_name_H-M   'P 1'
#
loop_
_entity.id
_entity.type
_entity.pdbx_description
1 polymer ?
#
loop_
_entity_poly.entity_id
_entity_poly.type
_entity_poly.pdbx_seq_one_letter_code
_entity_poly.pdbx_strand_id
1 'polypeptide(L)'
;MNQIHTLLSPAYRVLETGEPISREDAQRLAELPGEFVLDLASAANRVKNRYASEIGTMHACSIMNAKSGVCAENCRFCAQSRHNNSNIEVYDLVNEESVLIEARHSVAEGVSHFGIVTSGYGYKRINSEFQRVLDMIDRLHAELPGLNVCASLGVLSEETAAALASHGIAHYNINIQVAPHRYRELIADTHGVEERIETIKLLRKNNISVCCGGIMGVGETMAERIDMIFALQDLDVTVIPLNVLVPIDGTPLAGNDPVCVSDIVKTFAICRLAHPSKIIKFAAGRETIMKDFQGLLMLSGANGFLTGGYLTTRGRDIAEDRRFTAQIACFN
;
A
#
# COMPACT_ATOMS: atom_id res chain seq x y z
N MET A 1 24.95 18.73 -26.84
CA MET A 1 25.11 17.59 -25.91
C MET A 1 24.01 17.73 -24.88
N ASN A 2 23.00 16.86 -24.89
CA ASN A 2 21.97 16.88 -23.85
C ASN A 2 22.62 16.42 -22.55
N GLN A 3 23.04 17.37 -21.73
CA GLN A 3 23.52 17.07 -20.39
C GLN A 3 22.31 16.64 -19.57
N ILE A 4 22.34 15.40 -19.10
CA ILE A 4 21.44 14.90 -18.06
C ILE A 4 21.49 15.89 -16.90
N HIS A 5 20.32 16.29 -16.38
CA HIS A 5 20.25 17.22 -15.26
C HIS A 5 21.09 16.71 -14.08
N THR A 6 21.94 17.56 -13.49
CA THR A 6 22.95 17.14 -12.50
C THR A 6 22.33 16.45 -11.27
N LEU A 7 21.11 16.85 -10.88
CA LEU A 7 20.36 16.23 -9.79
C LEU A 7 19.98 14.76 -10.04
N LEU A 8 20.00 14.26 -11.27
CA LEU A 8 19.66 12.86 -11.59
C LEU A 8 20.82 11.89 -11.32
N SER A 9 22.03 12.38 -11.05
CA SER A 9 23.21 11.54 -10.83
C SER A 9 22.99 10.43 -9.80
N PRO A 10 22.33 10.64 -8.64
CA PRO A 10 22.03 9.58 -7.69
C PRO A 10 21.12 8.49 -8.26
N ALA A 11 20.15 8.83 -9.11
CA ALA A 11 19.25 7.84 -9.73
C ALA A 11 20.01 6.90 -10.67
N TYR A 12 20.96 7.43 -11.44
CA TYR A 12 21.83 6.62 -12.31
C TYR A 12 22.83 5.77 -11.51
N ARG A 13 23.35 6.29 -10.38
CA ARG A 13 24.17 5.49 -9.46
C ARG A 13 23.41 4.25 -8.98
N VAL A 14 22.18 4.41 -8.50
CA VAL A 14 21.34 3.26 -8.08
C VAL A 14 21.12 2.29 -9.23
N LEU A 15 20.90 2.80 -10.45
CA LEU A 15 20.74 1.95 -11.62
C LEU A 15 21.99 1.10 -11.90
N GLU A 16 23.17 1.64 -11.67
CA GLU A 16 24.45 0.95 -11.88
C GLU A 16 24.81 0.00 -10.73
N THR A 17 24.55 0.38 -9.48
CA THR A 17 25.05 -0.37 -8.30
C THR A 17 23.99 -1.17 -7.56
N GLY A 18 22.71 -0.81 -7.70
CA GLY A 18 21.61 -1.35 -6.89
C GLY A 18 21.60 -0.83 -5.45
N GLU A 19 22.53 0.05 -5.09
CA GLU A 19 22.61 0.62 -3.75
C GLU A 19 21.57 1.73 -3.56
N PRO A 20 20.80 1.74 -2.47
CA PRO A 20 19.81 2.77 -2.19
C PRO A 20 20.39 4.19 -2.17
N ILE A 21 19.58 5.18 -2.56
CA ILE A 21 19.93 6.60 -2.36
C ILE A 21 19.95 6.99 -0.88
N SER A 22 20.74 8.02 -0.56
CA SER A 22 20.68 8.67 0.74
C SER A 22 19.45 9.57 0.86
N ARG A 23 19.12 9.95 2.10
CA ARG A 23 18.07 10.91 2.40
C ARG A 23 18.32 12.28 1.75
N GLU A 24 19.57 12.72 1.74
CA GLU A 24 19.99 13.98 1.11
C GLU A 24 19.79 13.92 -0.41
N ASP A 25 20.19 12.82 -1.05
CA ASP A 25 19.97 12.61 -2.48
C ASP A 25 18.47 12.60 -2.83
N ALA A 26 17.64 11.99 -1.98
CA ALA A 26 16.19 12.00 -2.14
C ALA A 26 15.60 13.41 -2.08
N GLN A 27 16.05 14.24 -1.13
CA GLN A 27 15.61 15.64 -1.00
C GLN A 27 16.00 16.45 -2.24
N ARG A 28 17.24 16.28 -2.73
CA ARG A 28 17.71 16.91 -3.96
C ARG A 28 16.92 16.48 -5.20
N LEU A 29 16.57 15.19 -5.32
CA LEU A 29 15.72 14.69 -6.40
C LEU A 29 14.29 15.25 -6.33
N ALA A 30 13.79 15.54 -5.14
CA ALA A 30 12.47 16.16 -4.95
C ALA A 30 12.38 17.57 -5.55
N GLU A 31 13.50 18.30 -5.58
CA GLU A 31 13.61 19.65 -6.14
C GLU A 31 13.73 19.67 -7.67
N LEU A 32 13.78 18.50 -8.32
CA LEU A 32 13.96 18.40 -9.77
C LEU A 32 12.88 19.20 -10.53
N PRO A 33 13.27 20.07 -11.49
CA PRO A 33 12.30 20.81 -12.30
C PRO A 33 11.36 19.87 -13.06
N GLY A 34 10.13 20.34 -13.32
CA GLY A 34 9.07 19.53 -13.92
C GLY A 34 9.44 18.88 -15.26
N GLU A 35 10.22 19.57 -16.09
CA GLU A 35 10.66 19.07 -17.40
C GLU A 35 11.54 17.82 -17.32
N PHE A 36 12.22 17.59 -16.20
CA PHE A 36 13.11 16.43 -15.98
C PHE A 36 12.45 15.30 -15.18
N VAL A 37 11.19 15.45 -14.76
CA VAL A 37 10.50 14.41 -13.96
C VAL A 37 10.39 13.09 -14.72
N LEU A 38 10.24 13.13 -16.05
CA LEU A 38 10.21 11.92 -16.87
C LEU A 38 11.57 11.22 -16.98
N ASP A 39 12.68 11.96 -16.86
CA ASP A 39 14.01 11.36 -16.79
C ASP A 39 14.19 10.60 -15.47
N LEU A 40 13.68 11.15 -14.37
CA LEU A 40 13.65 10.48 -13.07
C LEU A 40 12.77 9.23 -13.11
N ALA A 41 11.56 9.33 -13.69
CA ALA A 41 10.66 8.20 -13.87
C ALA A 41 11.33 7.07 -14.68
N SER A 42 11.97 7.43 -15.80
CA SER A 42 12.72 6.50 -16.64
C SER A 42 13.84 5.79 -15.87
N ALA A 43 14.64 6.53 -15.09
CA ALA A 43 15.69 5.95 -14.26
C ALA A 43 15.12 4.97 -13.22
N ALA A 44 14.06 5.36 -12.50
CA ALA A 44 13.39 4.50 -11.53
C ALA A 44 12.78 3.24 -12.17
N ASN A 45 12.19 3.35 -13.36
CA ASN A 45 11.69 2.19 -14.11
C ASN A 45 12.81 1.20 -14.44
N ARG A 46 13.96 1.70 -14.89
CA ARG A 46 15.11 0.85 -15.20
C ARG A 46 15.68 0.18 -13.94
N VAL A 47 15.69 0.87 -12.81
CA VAL A 47 16.04 0.30 -11.49
C VAL A 47 15.06 -0.83 -11.13
N LYS A 48 13.76 -0.58 -11.24
CA LYS A 48 12.70 -1.58 -11.03
C LYS A 48 12.92 -2.83 -11.88
N ASN A 49 13.12 -2.67 -13.20
CA ASN A 49 13.31 -3.81 -14.11
C ASN A 49 14.60 -4.59 -13.79
N ARG A 50 15.65 -3.92 -13.32
CA ARG A 50 16.94 -4.54 -13.03
C ARG A 50 16.96 -5.27 -11.68
N TYR A 51 16.39 -4.66 -10.64
CA TYR A 51 16.61 -5.12 -9.25
C TYR A 51 15.36 -5.67 -8.57
N ALA A 52 14.16 -5.43 -9.11
CA ALA A 52 12.90 -5.93 -8.55
C ALA A 52 12.25 -7.04 -9.41
N SER A 53 12.92 -7.50 -10.47
CA SER A 53 12.39 -8.45 -11.46
C SER A 53 12.29 -9.90 -10.95
N GLU A 54 13.07 -10.28 -9.93
CA GLU A 54 12.98 -11.61 -9.32
C GLU A 54 11.67 -11.84 -8.53
N ILE A 55 10.94 -10.76 -8.18
CA ILE A 55 9.71 -10.83 -7.35
C ILE A 55 8.43 -11.02 -8.20
N GLY A 56 8.57 -11.59 -9.41
CA GLY A 56 7.46 -11.75 -10.35
C GLY A 56 7.11 -10.41 -10.99
N THR A 57 6.94 -10.41 -12.31
CA THR A 57 6.92 -9.18 -13.13
C THR A 57 5.83 -8.17 -12.78
N MET A 58 4.81 -8.54 -12.00
CA MET A 58 3.76 -7.66 -11.49
C MET A 58 3.04 -8.27 -10.27
N HIS A 59 3.04 -7.58 -9.11
CA HIS A 59 2.37 -8.02 -7.88
C HIS A 59 0.95 -7.44 -7.75
N ALA A 60 -0.06 -8.19 -8.18
CA ALA A 60 -1.46 -7.82 -8.02
C ALA A 60 -2.07 -8.46 -6.76
N CYS A 61 -2.85 -7.69 -6.01
CA CYS A 61 -3.64 -8.20 -4.89
C CYS A 61 -5.10 -7.77 -5.01
N SER A 62 -6.01 -8.60 -4.50
CA SER A 62 -7.39 -8.21 -4.24
C SER A 62 -7.66 -8.23 -2.75
N ILE A 63 -8.67 -7.49 -2.31
CA ILE A 63 -9.08 -7.44 -0.90
C ILE A 63 -10.59 -7.51 -0.80
N MET A 64 -11.06 -8.02 0.33
CA MET A 64 -12.45 -7.92 0.74
C MET A 64 -12.56 -7.06 2.00
N ASN A 65 -13.50 -6.12 1.99
CA ASN A 65 -13.94 -5.45 3.21
C ASN A 65 -14.83 -6.41 4.01
N ALA A 66 -14.22 -7.20 4.89
CA ALA A 66 -14.91 -8.22 5.67
C ALA A 66 -15.72 -7.63 6.84
N LYS A 67 -15.47 -6.37 7.23
CA LYS A 67 -16.19 -5.68 8.31
C LYS A 67 -16.14 -4.17 8.09
N SER A 68 -17.28 -3.50 7.97
CA SER A 68 -17.34 -2.12 7.49
C SER A 68 -17.98 -1.13 8.47
N GLY A 69 -17.38 0.06 8.59
CA GLY A 69 -18.01 1.25 9.19
C GLY A 69 -18.17 1.27 10.72
N VAL A 70 -17.61 0.29 11.44
CA VAL A 70 -17.76 0.19 12.91
C VAL A 70 -16.48 0.58 13.66
N CYS A 71 -15.61 1.38 13.04
CA CYS A 71 -14.32 1.78 13.61
C CYS A 71 -14.47 2.93 14.63
N ALA A 72 -13.95 2.75 15.85
CA ALA A 72 -13.97 3.77 16.90
C ALA A 72 -12.87 4.85 16.73
N GLU A 73 -11.96 4.68 15.77
CA GLU A 73 -10.80 5.54 15.54
C GLU A 73 -11.11 6.72 14.62
N ASN A 74 -10.44 7.85 14.82
CA ASN A 74 -10.76 9.10 14.13
C ASN A 74 -9.81 9.45 12.96
N CYS A 75 -9.39 8.44 12.20
CA CYS A 75 -8.57 8.66 11.01
C CYS A 75 -9.24 9.68 10.05
N ARG A 76 -8.58 10.83 9.83
CA ARG A 76 -9.13 12.00 9.11
C ARG A 76 -9.48 11.72 7.65
N PHE A 77 -8.81 10.75 7.01
CA PHE A 77 -9.07 10.35 5.63
C PHE A 77 -10.12 9.24 5.49
N CYS A 78 -10.49 8.56 6.58
CA CYS A 78 -11.13 7.25 6.51
C CYS A 78 -12.66 7.35 6.54
N ALA A 79 -13.33 6.90 5.48
CA ALA A 79 -14.79 6.85 5.43
C ALA A 79 -15.44 5.89 6.44
N GLN A 80 -14.67 4.94 6.99
CA GLN A 80 -15.15 3.92 7.95
C GLN A 80 -15.03 4.34 9.41
N SER A 81 -14.47 5.53 9.68
CA SER A 81 -14.41 6.12 11.02
C SER A 81 -15.81 6.53 11.48
N ARG A 82 -16.21 6.13 12.68
CA ARG A 82 -17.46 6.60 13.31
C ARG A 82 -17.45 8.07 13.70
N HIS A 83 -16.30 8.74 13.62
CA HIS A 83 -16.18 10.20 13.82
C HIS A 83 -16.47 10.98 12.54
N ASN A 84 -16.59 10.30 11.39
CA ASN A 84 -16.85 10.88 10.09
C ASN A 84 -18.29 10.56 9.63
N ASN A 85 -18.86 11.39 8.75
CA ASN A 85 -20.24 11.27 8.27
C ASN A 85 -20.31 10.82 6.80
N SER A 86 -19.48 9.84 6.44
CA SER A 86 -19.44 9.32 5.07
C SER A 86 -20.60 8.36 4.79
N ASN A 87 -21.15 8.42 3.59
CA ASN A 87 -22.23 7.54 3.16
C ASN A 87 -21.65 6.21 2.66
N ILE A 88 -21.50 5.24 3.58
CA ILE A 88 -20.98 3.90 3.30
C ILE A 88 -21.92 2.83 3.87
N GLU A 89 -21.82 1.61 3.35
CA GLU A 89 -22.47 0.46 3.96
C GLU A 89 -21.76 0.07 5.26
N VAL A 90 -22.55 -0.15 6.33
CA VAL A 90 -22.07 -0.52 7.66
C VAL A 90 -22.57 -1.92 7.97
N TYR A 91 -21.66 -2.81 8.32
CA TYR A 91 -21.97 -4.21 8.65
C TYR A 91 -20.87 -4.83 9.51
N ASP A 92 -21.27 -5.77 10.35
CA ASP A 92 -20.37 -6.59 11.17
C ASP A 92 -19.58 -7.59 10.31
N LEU A 93 -18.70 -8.36 10.94
CA LEU A 93 -17.88 -9.37 10.25
C LEU A 93 -18.75 -10.32 9.42
N VAL A 94 -18.50 -10.35 8.11
CA VAL A 94 -19.18 -11.22 7.13
C VAL A 94 -18.98 -12.71 7.46
N ASN A 95 -19.78 -13.57 6.83
CA ASN A 95 -19.61 -15.02 7.00
C ASN A 95 -18.47 -15.55 6.10
N GLU A 96 -17.97 -16.74 6.42
CA GLU A 96 -16.88 -17.38 5.67
C GLU A 96 -17.23 -17.68 4.21
N GLU A 97 -18.51 -17.96 3.91
CA GLU A 97 -18.96 -18.25 2.54
C GLU A 97 -18.77 -17.04 1.63
N SER A 98 -19.13 -15.84 2.10
CA SER A 98 -18.94 -14.59 1.38
C SER A 98 -17.46 -14.35 1.06
N VAL A 99 -16.56 -14.64 2.01
CA VAL A 99 -15.11 -14.52 1.81
C VAL A 99 -14.62 -15.49 0.74
N LEU A 100 -15.08 -16.75 0.80
CA LEU A 100 -14.67 -17.77 -0.16
C LEU A 100 -15.15 -17.46 -1.58
N ILE A 101 -16.38 -16.95 -1.74
CA ILE A 101 -16.94 -16.56 -3.04
C ILE A 101 -16.06 -15.46 -3.68
N GLU A 102 -15.74 -14.41 -2.93
CA GLU A 102 -14.93 -13.30 -3.42
C GLU A 102 -13.48 -13.72 -3.74
N ALA A 103 -12.91 -14.59 -2.89
CA ALA A 103 -11.58 -15.15 -3.14
C ALA A 103 -11.56 -16.04 -4.40
N ARG A 104 -12.58 -16.87 -4.61
CA ARG A 104 -12.72 -17.69 -5.84
C ARG A 104 -12.80 -16.82 -7.08
N HIS A 105 -13.56 -15.73 -7.03
CA HIS A 105 -13.65 -14.77 -8.12
C HIS A 105 -12.27 -14.13 -8.42
N SER A 106 -11.57 -13.66 -7.38
CA SER A 106 -10.23 -13.08 -7.52
C SER A 106 -9.22 -14.06 -8.14
N VAL A 107 -9.22 -15.32 -7.68
CA VAL A 107 -8.34 -16.38 -8.20
C VAL A 107 -8.68 -16.73 -9.65
N ALA A 108 -9.96 -16.83 -10.00
CA ALA A 108 -10.40 -17.11 -11.37
C ALA A 108 -9.92 -16.05 -12.38
N GLU A 109 -9.79 -14.80 -11.93
CA GLU A 109 -9.26 -13.70 -12.73
C GLU A 109 -7.72 -13.58 -12.72
N GLY A 110 -7.03 -14.50 -12.03
CA GLY A 110 -5.57 -14.63 -12.04
C GLY A 110 -4.85 -13.87 -10.92
N VAL A 111 -5.56 -13.46 -9.87
CA VAL A 111 -4.96 -12.82 -8.69
C VAL A 111 -4.45 -13.89 -7.73
N SER A 112 -3.17 -13.79 -7.32
CA SER A 112 -2.51 -14.78 -6.45
C SER A 112 -2.49 -14.39 -4.97
N HIS A 113 -2.95 -13.19 -4.62
CA HIS A 113 -2.98 -12.65 -3.27
C HIS A 113 -4.35 -12.07 -2.93
N PHE A 114 -4.94 -12.54 -1.83
CA PHE A 114 -6.28 -12.10 -1.41
C PHE A 114 -6.27 -11.68 0.07
N GLY A 115 -6.69 -10.45 0.35
CA GLY A 115 -6.65 -9.88 1.69
C GLY A 115 -8.00 -9.79 2.38
N ILE A 116 -8.09 -10.31 3.60
CA ILE A 116 -9.23 -10.07 4.51
C ILE A 116 -8.97 -8.76 5.26
N VAL A 117 -9.87 -7.79 5.11
CA VAL A 117 -9.70 -6.45 5.73
C VAL A 117 -10.87 -6.14 6.64
N THR A 118 -10.58 -5.68 7.85
CA THR A 118 -11.60 -5.29 8.82
C THR A 118 -11.44 -3.84 9.24
N SER A 119 -12.54 -3.11 9.35
CA SER A 119 -12.57 -1.84 10.08
C SER A 119 -12.40 -2.05 11.58
N GLY A 120 -11.80 -1.07 12.25
CA GLY A 120 -11.52 -1.12 13.68
C GLY A 120 -10.07 -0.77 14.00
N TYR A 121 -9.79 -0.76 15.30
CA TYR A 121 -8.48 -0.45 15.84
C TYR A 121 -7.48 -1.61 15.72
N GLY A 122 -7.93 -2.84 15.96
CA GLY A 122 -7.06 -4.01 16.03
C GLY A 122 -7.62 -5.17 16.84
N TYR A 123 -6.90 -6.30 16.79
CA TYR A 123 -7.16 -7.48 17.62
C TYR A 123 -5.97 -7.73 18.55
N LYS A 124 -6.10 -7.30 19.82
CA LYS A 124 -5.07 -7.51 20.85
C LYS A 124 -5.23 -8.81 21.65
N ARG A 125 -6.29 -9.56 21.40
CA ARG A 125 -6.58 -10.87 22.03
C ARG A 125 -7.32 -11.76 21.05
N ILE A 126 -7.19 -13.07 21.21
CA ILE A 126 -8.02 -14.05 20.49
C ILE A 126 -9.43 -14.03 21.11
N ASN A 127 -10.34 -13.31 20.47
CA ASN A 127 -11.76 -13.30 20.82
C ASN A 127 -12.56 -14.07 19.76
N SER A 128 -13.88 -14.20 19.95
CA SER A 128 -14.74 -14.95 19.02
C SER A 128 -14.75 -14.37 17.60
N GLU A 129 -14.62 -13.05 17.43
CA GLU A 129 -14.53 -12.43 16.11
C GLU A 129 -13.19 -12.73 15.43
N PHE A 130 -12.08 -12.65 16.16
CA PHE A 130 -10.75 -13.00 15.65
C PHE A 130 -10.66 -14.48 15.30
N GLN A 131 -11.24 -15.36 16.13
CA GLN A 131 -11.31 -16.79 15.81
C GLN A 131 -12.01 -17.04 14.48
N ARG A 132 -13.14 -16.36 14.21
CA ARG A 132 -13.81 -16.45 12.90
C ARG A 132 -12.90 -16.01 11.75
N VAL A 133 -12.03 -15.01 11.95
CA VAL A 133 -11.06 -14.61 10.93
C VAL A 133 -10.00 -15.69 10.71
N LEU A 134 -9.53 -16.37 11.77
CA LEU A 134 -8.64 -17.53 11.65
C LEU A 134 -9.32 -18.67 10.88
N ASP A 135 -10.59 -18.96 11.19
CA ASP A 135 -11.38 -19.98 10.50
C ASP A 135 -11.55 -19.66 9.01
N MET A 136 -11.76 -18.37 8.65
CA MET A 136 -11.76 -17.91 7.26
C MET A 136 -10.43 -18.18 6.55
N ILE A 137 -9.30 -17.93 7.22
CA ILE A 137 -7.96 -18.16 6.66
C ILE A 137 -7.76 -19.65 6.38
N ASP A 138 -8.07 -20.51 7.35
CA ASP A 138 -7.95 -21.96 7.21
C ASP A 138 -8.81 -22.50 6.07
N ARG A 139 -10.05 -21.99 5.96
CA ARG A 139 -10.96 -22.36 4.90
C ARG A 139 -10.46 -21.94 3.52
N LEU A 140 -9.89 -20.74 3.40
CA LEU A 140 -9.27 -20.30 2.14
C LEU A 140 -8.10 -21.19 1.75
N HIS A 141 -7.23 -21.58 2.69
CA HIS A 141 -6.14 -22.50 2.40
C HIS A 141 -6.63 -23.90 1.98
N ALA A 142 -7.68 -24.41 2.61
CA ALA A 142 -8.25 -25.71 2.27
C ALA A 142 -8.90 -25.71 0.87
N GLU A 143 -9.62 -24.64 0.53
CA GLU A 143 -10.44 -24.57 -0.69
C GLU A 143 -9.68 -24.01 -1.90
N LEU A 144 -8.64 -23.19 -1.69
CA LEU A 144 -7.87 -22.50 -2.71
C LEU A 144 -6.36 -22.74 -2.51
N PRO A 145 -5.88 -23.99 -2.68
CA PRO A 145 -4.47 -24.31 -2.49
C PRO A 145 -3.61 -23.51 -3.47
N GLY A 146 -2.68 -22.72 -2.94
CA GLY A 146 -1.79 -21.84 -3.70
C GLY A 146 -2.19 -20.35 -3.68
N LEU A 147 -3.34 -20.01 -3.10
CA LEU A 147 -3.68 -18.62 -2.80
C LEU A 147 -2.82 -18.11 -1.63
N ASN A 148 -2.16 -16.97 -1.81
CA ASN A 148 -1.52 -16.27 -0.69
C ASN A 148 -2.58 -15.47 0.06
N VAL A 149 -2.94 -15.94 1.26
CA VAL A 149 -3.92 -15.25 2.11
C VAL A 149 -3.23 -14.11 2.86
N CYS A 150 -3.77 -12.91 2.73
CA CYS A 150 -3.29 -11.70 3.36
C CYS A 150 -4.32 -11.20 4.38
N ALA A 151 -3.89 -10.35 5.31
CA ALA A 151 -4.80 -9.75 6.29
C ALA A 151 -4.46 -8.27 6.56
N SER A 152 -5.48 -7.46 6.88
CA SER A 152 -5.34 -6.07 7.33
C SER A 152 -6.34 -5.82 8.43
N LEU A 153 -5.96 -6.14 9.67
CA LEU A 153 -6.88 -6.24 10.80
C LEU A 153 -6.65 -5.18 11.89
N GLY A 154 -5.73 -4.23 11.65
CA GLY A 154 -5.33 -3.20 12.61
C GLY A 154 -4.14 -3.62 13.49
N VAL A 155 -4.07 -3.07 14.70
CA VAL A 155 -3.01 -3.34 15.68
C VAL A 155 -3.14 -4.77 16.24
N LEU A 156 -2.02 -5.46 16.39
CA LEU A 156 -1.95 -6.82 16.96
C LEU A 156 -1.20 -6.83 18.29
N SER A 157 -1.42 -7.89 19.07
CA SER A 157 -0.54 -8.29 20.17
C SER A 157 0.36 -9.44 19.72
N GLU A 158 1.32 -9.82 20.56
CA GLU A 158 2.16 -11.01 20.31
C GLU A 158 1.30 -12.26 20.10
N GLU A 159 0.26 -12.45 20.92
CA GLU A 159 -0.65 -13.60 20.85
C GLU A 159 -1.34 -13.67 19.48
N THR A 160 -1.92 -12.56 19.01
CA THR A 160 -2.67 -12.55 17.76
C THR A 160 -1.76 -12.55 16.53
N ALA A 161 -0.55 -11.99 16.61
CA ALA A 161 0.45 -12.12 15.55
C ALA A 161 0.95 -13.58 15.41
N ALA A 162 1.23 -14.25 16.53
CA ALA A 162 1.64 -15.66 16.53
C ALA A 162 0.53 -16.57 15.99
N ALA A 163 -0.72 -16.31 16.34
CA ALA A 163 -1.87 -17.03 15.78
C ALA A 163 -1.97 -16.86 14.26
N LEU A 164 -1.86 -15.65 13.72
CA LEU A 164 -1.89 -15.45 12.26
C LEU A 164 -0.75 -16.19 11.54
N ALA A 165 0.42 -16.28 12.18
CA ALA A 165 1.54 -17.05 11.64
C ALA A 165 1.24 -18.55 11.63
N SER A 166 0.67 -19.11 12.70
CA SER A 166 0.32 -20.53 12.76
C SER A 166 -0.79 -20.92 11.78
N HIS A 167 -1.64 -19.97 11.42
CA HIS A 167 -2.69 -20.13 10.40
C HIS A 167 -2.22 -19.80 8.97
N GLY A 168 -0.94 -19.46 8.78
CA GLY A 168 -0.31 -19.37 7.45
C GLY A 168 -0.57 -18.07 6.69
N ILE A 169 -0.76 -16.94 7.36
CA ILE A 169 -0.84 -15.64 6.66
C ILE A 169 0.46 -15.36 5.88
N ALA A 170 0.30 -15.06 4.58
CA ALA A 170 1.40 -14.72 3.69
C ALA A 170 1.88 -13.27 3.90
N HIS A 171 0.95 -12.31 3.93
CA HIS A 171 1.25 -10.90 4.19
C HIS A 171 0.27 -10.26 5.16
N TYR A 172 0.79 -9.37 6.02
CA TYR A 172 -0.05 -8.53 6.85
C TYR A 172 0.14 -7.05 6.52
N ASN A 173 -0.96 -6.35 6.27
CA ASN A 173 -0.96 -4.94 5.95
C ASN A 173 -1.22 -4.06 7.18
N ILE A 174 -0.30 -3.15 7.46
CA ILE A 174 -0.48 -2.09 8.44
C ILE A 174 0.37 -0.86 8.08
N ASN A 175 -0.30 0.21 7.63
CA ASN A 175 0.39 1.42 7.17
C ASN A 175 0.75 2.35 8.32
N ILE A 176 1.93 2.98 8.24
CA ILE A 176 2.30 4.15 9.06
C ILE A 176 1.72 5.46 8.52
N GLN A 177 1.12 5.43 7.32
CA GLN A 177 0.35 6.50 6.68
C GLN A 177 1.16 7.74 6.25
N VAL A 178 1.97 8.30 7.13
CA VAL A 178 2.83 9.47 6.91
C VAL A 178 4.14 9.32 7.70
N ALA A 179 5.01 10.33 7.67
CA ALA A 179 6.16 10.39 8.57
C ALA A 179 5.72 10.24 10.04
N PRO A 180 6.39 9.39 10.85
CA PRO A 180 5.96 9.10 12.22
C PRO A 180 5.68 10.35 13.09
N HIS A 181 6.49 11.39 12.95
CA HIS A 181 6.36 12.63 13.72
C HIS A 181 5.14 13.49 13.33
N ARG A 182 4.56 13.31 12.14
CA ARG A 182 3.34 14.00 11.69
C ARG A 182 2.05 13.20 11.94
N TYR A 183 2.15 11.97 12.43
CA TYR A 183 1.02 11.03 12.48
C TYR A 183 -0.18 11.59 13.26
N ARG A 184 0.04 12.06 14.49
CA ARG A 184 -1.04 12.56 15.36
C ARG A 184 -1.81 13.72 14.72
N GLU A 185 -1.07 14.60 14.07
CA GLU A 185 -1.59 15.81 13.45
C GLU A 185 -2.34 15.54 12.13
N LEU A 186 -1.79 14.70 11.25
CA LEU A 186 -2.35 14.51 9.91
C LEU A 186 -3.30 13.32 9.83
N ILE A 187 -3.15 12.31 10.69
CA ILE A 187 -3.88 11.04 10.58
C ILE A 187 -4.96 10.90 11.62
N ALA A 188 -4.60 10.76 12.89
CA ALA A 188 -5.54 10.50 13.97
C ALA A 188 -4.91 10.86 15.32
N ASP A 189 -5.70 11.30 16.29
CA ASP A 189 -5.22 11.54 17.67
C ASP A 189 -5.74 10.50 18.68
N THR A 190 -6.69 9.63 18.29
CA THR A 190 -7.17 8.52 19.13
C THR A 190 -6.14 7.39 19.26
N HIS A 191 -5.19 7.28 18.33
CA HIS A 191 -4.11 6.31 18.37
C HIS A 191 -2.79 6.86 17.82
N GLY A 192 -1.67 6.28 18.28
CA GLY A 192 -0.33 6.63 17.83
C GLY A 192 0.20 5.75 16.69
N VAL A 193 1.29 6.18 16.05
CA VAL A 193 2.03 5.37 15.07
C VAL A 193 2.85 4.27 15.75
N GLU A 194 3.17 4.45 17.02
CA GLU A 194 4.08 3.60 17.79
C GLU A 194 3.53 2.17 17.90
N GLU A 195 2.22 2.00 18.12
CA GLU A 195 1.59 0.68 18.20
C GLU A 195 1.52 -0.03 16.85
N ARG A 196 1.48 0.74 15.76
CA ARG A 196 1.56 0.19 14.39
C ARG A 196 2.98 -0.30 14.12
N ILE A 197 3.99 0.47 14.50
CA ILE A 197 5.40 0.06 14.44
C ILE A 197 5.64 -1.19 15.29
N GLU A 198 5.04 -1.27 16.47
CA GLU A 198 5.19 -2.45 17.31
C GLU A 198 4.52 -3.68 16.71
N THR A 199 3.34 -3.51 16.09
CA THR A 199 2.72 -4.57 15.29
C THR A 199 3.64 -5.04 14.15
N ILE A 200 4.32 -4.12 13.44
CA ILE A 200 5.28 -4.47 12.37
C ILE A 200 6.42 -5.34 12.91
N LYS A 201 6.98 -4.99 14.07
CA LYS A 201 8.04 -5.80 14.71
C LYS A 201 7.54 -7.18 15.12
N LEU A 202 6.33 -7.27 15.69
CA LEU A 202 5.69 -8.54 16.05
C LEU A 202 5.48 -9.45 14.83
N LEU A 203 5.02 -8.89 13.72
CA LEU A 203 4.83 -9.61 12.46
C LEU A 203 6.17 -10.18 11.95
N ARG A 204 7.22 -9.36 11.92
CA ARG A 204 8.56 -9.78 11.51
C ARG A 204 9.14 -10.86 12.43
N LYS A 205 8.96 -10.72 13.75
CA LYS A 205 9.37 -11.72 14.74
C LYS A 205 8.71 -13.08 14.48
N ASN A 206 7.48 -13.08 13.96
CA ASN A 206 6.73 -14.28 13.61
C ASN A 206 6.89 -14.69 12.13
N ASN A 207 7.88 -14.15 11.41
CA ASN A 207 8.16 -14.42 10.00
C ASN A 207 6.99 -14.13 9.03
N ILE A 208 6.09 -13.21 9.40
CA ILE A 208 5.04 -12.73 8.50
C ILE A 208 5.58 -11.57 7.66
N SER A 209 5.42 -11.65 6.33
CA SER A 209 5.84 -10.56 5.43
C SER A 209 4.98 -9.31 5.65
N VAL A 210 5.61 -8.15 5.75
CA VAL A 210 4.91 -6.91 6.10
C VAL A 210 4.62 -6.08 4.86
N CYS A 211 3.35 -5.69 4.70
CA CYS A 211 2.87 -4.70 3.75
C CYS A 211 2.62 -3.38 4.49
N CYS A 212 3.49 -2.38 4.33
CA CYS A 212 3.40 -1.13 5.06
C CYS A 212 3.87 0.05 4.21
N GLY A 213 3.05 1.08 4.15
CA GLY A 213 3.37 2.31 3.44
C GLY A 213 2.51 3.48 3.93
N GLY A 214 2.04 4.31 3.01
CA GLY A 214 1.28 5.50 3.38
C GLY A 214 0.51 6.19 2.28
N ILE A 215 0.09 7.43 2.56
CA ILE A 215 -0.87 8.22 1.79
C ILE A 215 -0.27 9.59 1.49
N MET A 216 -0.34 10.00 0.22
CA MET A 216 0.00 11.35 -0.21
C MET A 216 -1.25 12.21 -0.32
N GLY A 217 -1.18 13.47 0.14
CA GLY A 217 -2.25 14.46 0.02
C GLY A 217 -3.06 14.68 1.30
N VAL A 218 -2.62 14.13 2.44
CA VAL A 218 -3.28 14.33 3.74
C VAL A 218 -2.84 15.61 4.45
N GLY A 219 -1.99 16.42 3.80
CA GLY A 219 -1.43 17.67 4.32
C GLY A 219 0.08 17.62 4.55
N GLU A 220 0.72 16.50 4.21
CA GLU A 220 2.16 16.31 4.33
C GLU A 220 2.93 17.05 3.21
N THR A 221 4.14 17.48 3.53
CA THR A 221 5.08 18.06 2.56
C THR A 221 5.85 16.97 1.79
N MET A 222 6.50 17.34 0.68
CA MET A 222 7.40 16.42 -0.03
C MET A 222 8.54 15.89 0.86
N ALA A 223 9.09 16.74 1.73
CA ALA A 223 10.12 16.31 2.69
C ALA A 223 9.59 15.25 3.66
N GLU A 224 8.35 15.37 4.11
CA GLU A 224 7.70 14.38 4.99
C GLU A 224 7.35 13.07 4.26
N ARG A 225 7.07 13.11 2.96
CA ARG A 225 6.97 11.89 2.14
C ARG A 225 8.30 11.15 2.11
N ILE A 226 9.40 11.88 1.97
CA ILE A 226 10.76 11.31 2.03
C ILE A 226 11.00 10.73 3.44
N ASP A 227 10.64 11.44 4.50
CA ASP A 227 10.74 10.92 5.87
C ASP A 227 9.98 9.61 6.07
N MET A 228 8.76 9.51 5.53
CA MET A 228 8.00 8.27 5.52
C MET A 228 8.75 7.17 4.75
N ILE A 229 9.25 7.45 3.54
CA ILE A 229 9.96 6.45 2.70
C ILE A 229 11.17 5.84 3.44
N PHE A 230 11.95 6.66 4.14
CA PHE A 230 13.09 6.18 4.93
C PHE A 230 12.67 5.50 6.23
N ALA A 231 11.58 5.93 6.87
CA ALA A 231 11.02 5.20 8.02
C ALA A 231 10.60 3.76 7.62
N LEU A 232 10.07 3.56 6.41
CA LEU A 232 9.77 2.23 5.88
C LEU A 232 11.03 1.38 5.66
N GLN A 233 12.16 2.02 5.35
CA GLN A 233 13.45 1.34 5.21
C GLN A 233 13.95 0.83 6.56
N ASP A 234 13.89 1.67 7.60
CA ASP A 234 14.25 1.30 8.96
C ASP A 234 13.38 0.14 9.52
N LEU A 235 12.12 0.09 9.10
CA LEU A 235 11.18 -0.97 9.46
C LEU A 235 11.42 -2.29 8.71
N ASP A 236 12.22 -2.26 7.63
CA ASP A 236 12.50 -3.39 6.72
C ASP A 236 11.22 -4.14 6.31
N VAL A 237 10.35 -3.39 5.64
CA VAL A 237 9.08 -3.90 5.11
C VAL A 237 9.30 -4.67 3.80
N THR A 238 8.39 -5.58 3.46
CA THR A 238 8.47 -6.43 2.25
C THR A 238 7.77 -5.76 1.06
N VAL A 239 6.58 -5.20 1.32
CA VAL A 239 5.72 -4.55 0.32
C VAL A 239 5.41 -3.12 0.78
N ILE A 240 5.58 -2.15 -0.12
CA ILE A 240 5.36 -0.73 0.15
C ILE A 240 4.13 -0.26 -0.64
N PRO A 241 2.92 -0.26 -0.04
CA PRO A 241 1.75 0.39 -0.62
C PRO A 241 1.85 1.91 -0.52
N LEU A 242 1.88 2.59 -1.66
CA LEU A 242 1.68 4.03 -1.75
C LEU A 242 0.26 4.30 -2.24
N ASN A 243 -0.41 5.21 -1.55
CA ASN A 243 -1.77 5.65 -1.84
C ASN A 243 -1.76 7.14 -2.14
N VAL A 244 -2.66 7.58 -3.01
CA VAL A 244 -3.00 8.99 -3.17
C VAL A 244 -4.34 9.20 -2.49
N LEU A 245 -4.46 10.26 -1.68
CA LEU A 245 -5.70 10.59 -1.00
C LEU A 245 -6.83 10.67 -2.01
N VAL A 246 -7.88 9.89 -1.77
CA VAL A 246 -9.18 10.04 -2.42
C VAL A 246 -10.03 10.85 -1.44
N PRO A 247 -10.36 12.12 -1.75
CA PRO A 247 -11.26 12.89 -0.90
C PRO A 247 -12.64 12.22 -0.90
N ILE A 248 -13.16 11.92 0.29
CA ILE A 248 -14.47 11.28 0.46
C ILE A 248 -15.37 12.20 1.25
N ASP A 249 -16.56 12.46 0.72
CA ASP A 249 -17.59 13.26 1.39
C ASP A 249 -17.86 12.76 2.82
N GLY A 250 -18.01 13.71 3.74
CA GLY A 250 -18.20 13.44 5.16
C GLY A 250 -16.92 13.15 5.96
N THR A 251 -15.76 13.07 5.31
CA THR A 251 -14.46 13.06 5.99
C THR A 251 -13.89 14.47 6.14
N PRO A 252 -13.05 14.74 7.17
CA PRO A 252 -12.34 16.01 7.31
C PRO A 252 -11.52 16.45 6.09
N LEU A 253 -11.11 15.51 5.24
CA LEU A 253 -10.27 15.78 4.06
C LEU A 253 -11.05 15.79 2.74
N ALA A 254 -12.39 15.82 2.78
CA ALA A 254 -13.24 15.80 1.58
C ALA A 254 -12.96 16.96 0.60
N GLY A 255 -12.55 18.12 1.13
CA GLY A 255 -12.27 19.32 0.34
C GLY A 255 -10.81 19.49 -0.06
N ASN A 256 -9.93 18.52 0.20
CA ASN A 256 -8.52 18.65 -0.15
C ASN A 256 -8.32 18.58 -1.67
N ASP A 257 -7.47 19.48 -2.18
CA ASP A 257 -7.04 19.42 -3.56
C ASP A 257 -6.16 18.17 -3.82
N PRO A 258 -6.28 17.53 -4.99
CA PRO A 258 -5.39 16.45 -5.37
C PRO A 258 -3.92 16.90 -5.43
N VAL A 259 -3.03 16.01 -5.01
CA VAL A 259 -1.58 16.22 -5.17
C VAL A 259 -1.24 16.31 -6.66
N CYS A 260 -0.34 17.24 -7.01
CA CYS A 260 0.15 17.37 -8.37
C CYS A 260 0.76 16.05 -8.88
N VAL A 261 0.42 15.67 -10.12
CA VAL A 261 0.90 14.42 -10.74
C VAL A 261 2.42 14.32 -10.74
N SER A 262 3.15 15.42 -10.98
CA SER A 262 4.61 15.42 -10.97
C SER A 262 5.18 15.05 -9.59
N ASP A 263 4.55 15.50 -8.51
CA ASP A 263 4.98 15.18 -7.15
C ASP A 263 4.66 13.74 -6.77
N ILE A 264 3.53 13.21 -7.26
CA ILE A 264 3.20 11.78 -7.11
C ILE A 264 4.27 10.94 -7.82
N VAL A 265 4.59 11.27 -9.08
CA VAL A 265 5.63 10.59 -9.88
C VAL A 265 6.98 10.64 -9.18
N LYS A 266 7.41 11.81 -8.70
CA LYS A 266 8.64 11.96 -7.91
C LYS A 266 8.62 11.07 -6.67
N THR A 267 7.51 11.02 -5.94
CA THR A 267 7.40 10.21 -4.72
C THR A 267 7.59 8.72 -5.02
N PHE A 268 6.93 8.20 -6.07
CA PHE A 268 7.10 6.80 -6.50
C PHE A 268 8.52 6.51 -6.98
N ALA A 269 9.10 7.39 -7.78
CA ALA A 269 10.46 7.23 -8.29
C ALA A 269 11.50 7.25 -7.15
N ILE A 270 11.41 8.21 -6.24
CA ILE A 270 12.26 8.30 -5.05
C ILE A 270 12.10 7.06 -4.17
N CYS A 271 10.86 6.58 -3.97
CA CYS A 271 10.61 5.35 -3.22
C CYS A 271 11.32 4.14 -3.85
N ARG A 272 11.25 3.99 -5.18
CA ARG A 272 12.00 2.93 -5.89
C ARG A 272 13.50 3.06 -5.73
N LEU A 273 14.05 4.27 -5.82
CA LEU A 273 15.48 4.50 -5.66
C LEU A 273 15.97 4.25 -4.23
N ALA A 274 15.13 4.50 -3.23
CA ALA A 274 15.41 4.17 -1.83
C ALA A 274 15.19 2.67 -1.52
N HIS A 275 14.36 1.99 -2.31
CA HIS A 275 14.00 0.57 -2.14
C HIS A 275 14.15 -0.22 -3.46
N PRO A 276 15.38 -0.38 -4.00
CA PRO A 276 15.59 -0.88 -5.36
C PRO A 276 14.95 -2.24 -5.65
N SER A 277 14.94 -3.14 -4.66
CA SER A 277 14.45 -4.52 -4.80
C SER A 277 13.07 -4.79 -4.21
N LYS A 278 12.44 -3.84 -3.51
CA LYS A 278 11.16 -4.11 -2.81
C LYS A 278 9.96 -4.07 -3.77
N ILE A 279 8.83 -4.66 -3.37
CA ILE A 279 7.57 -4.45 -4.08
C ILE A 279 7.03 -3.06 -3.71
N ILE A 280 6.77 -2.23 -4.71
CA ILE A 280 6.09 -0.93 -4.54
C ILE A 280 4.72 -1.05 -5.21
N LYS A 281 3.68 -0.99 -4.38
CA LYS A 281 2.30 -1.21 -4.78
C LYS A 281 1.55 0.12 -4.86
N PHE A 282 0.90 0.41 -5.99
CA PHE A 282 -0.07 1.51 -6.05
C PHE A 282 -1.45 0.99 -5.65
N ALA A 283 -1.95 1.47 -4.51
CA ALA A 283 -3.28 1.11 -4.02
C ALA A 283 -4.28 2.24 -4.30
N ALA A 284 -4.82 2.92 -3.29
CA ALA A 284 -5.90 3.89 -3.47
C ALA A 284 -5.48 5.10 -4.32
N GLY A 285 -6.40 5.57 -5.16
CA GLY A 285 -6.23 6.75 -6.03
C GLY A 285 -5.88 6.42 -7.49
N ARG A 286 -5.78 5.15 -7.88
CA ARG A 286 -5.44 4.73 -9.26
C ARG A 286 -6.43 5.24 -10.31
N GLU A 287 -7.68 4.83 -10.18
CA GLU A 287 -8.76 5.09 -11.13
C GLU A 287 -9.45 6.44 -10.91
N THR A 288 -9.41 6.96 -9.68
CA THR A 288 -10.10 8.19 -9.30
C THR A 288 -9.22 9.43 -9.43
N ILE A 289 -8.00 9.39 -8.91
CA ILE A 289 -7.10 10.55 -8.90
C ILE A 289 -6.13 10.52 -10.08
N MET A 290 -5.41 9.41 -10.26
CA MET A 290 -4.40 9.30 -11.31
C MET A 290 -5.01 9.03 -12.68
N LYS A 291 -6.15 8.36 -12.77
CA LYS A 291 -6.89 8.10 -14.04
C LYS A 291 -5.95 7.58 -15.13
N ASP A 292 -5.73 8.37 -16.18
CA ASP A 292 -4.88 8.07 -17.34
C ASP A 292 -3.38 8.01 -16.97
N PHE A 293 -2.97 8.69 -15.90
CA PHE A 293 -1.59 8.71 -15.42
C PHE A 293 -1.20 7.51 -14.56
N GLN A 294 -2.08 6.55 -14.28
CA GLN A 294 -1.68 5.39 -13.47
C GLN A 294 -0.60 4.55 -14.16
N GLY A 295 -0.61 4.47 -15.50
CA GLY A 295 0.43 3.81 -16.28
C GLY A 295 1.80 4.47 -16.07
N LEU A 296 1.82 5.80 -15.90
CA LEU A 296 3.05 6.52 -15.60
C LEU A 296 3.68 6.05 -14.28
N LEU A 297 2.90 5.77 -13.24
CA LEU A 297 3.44 5.30 -11.96
C LEU A 297 4.03 3.88 -12.05
N MET A 298 3.41 3.01 -12.85
CA MET A 298 3.97 1.69 -13.17
C MET A 298 5.31 1.79 -13.92
N LEU A 299 5.46 2.85 -14.71
CA LEU A 299 6.68 3.23 -15.42
C LEU A 299 7.55 4.24 -14.64
N SER A 300 7.28 4.42 -13.35
CA SER A 300 8.05 5.29 -12.44
C SER A 300 8.55 4.52 -11.22
N GLY A 301 8.51 3.19 -11.26
CA GLY A 301 9.05 2.34 -10.19
C GLY A 301 8.05 1.48 -9.44
N ALA A 302 6.73 1.66 -9.61
CA ALA A 302 5.76 0.73 -9.07
C ALA A 302 5.79 -0.62 -9.82
N ASN A 303 5.67 -1.72 -9.09
CA ASN A 303 5.59 -3.09 -9.64
C ASN A 303 4.49 -3.92 -8.99
N GLY A 304 3.49 -3.26 -8.39
CA GLY A 304 2.29 -3.91 -7.90
C GLY A 304 1.10 -2.97 -7.82
N PHE A 305 -0.10 -3.52 -7.71
CA PHE A 305 -1.32 -2.72 -7.50
C PHE A 305 -2.41 -3.52 -6.79
N LEU A 306 -3.40 -2.80 -6.27
CA LEU A 306 -4.64 -3.40 -5.77
C LEU A 306 -5.69 -3.46 -6.89
N THR A 307 -6.37 -4.59 -7.09
CA THR A 307 -7.36 -4.81 -8.16
C THR A 307 -8.69 -5.37 -7.64
N GLY A 308 -9.79 -5.11 -8.34
CA GLY A 308 -11.14 -5.58 -7.97
C GLY A 308 -11.89 -4.68 -6.99
N GLY A 309 -11.32 -3.54 -6.57
CA GLY A 309 -11.99 -2.58 -5.69
C GLY A 309 -11.18 -2.17 -4.46
N TYR A 310 -11.75 -1.25 -3.69
CA TYR A 310 -11.27 -0.86 -2.37
C TYR A 310 -12.35 -1.11 -1.32
N LEU A 311 -12.07 -0.68 -0.08
CA LEU A 311 -12.95 -0.94 1.05
C LEU A 311 -14.31 -0.26 0.95
N THR A 312 -14.33 1.01 0.53
CA THR A 312 -15.55 1.85 0.49
C THR A 312 -15.73 2.59 -0.84
N THR A 313 -14.76 2.50 -1.73
CA THR A 313 -14.78 3.13 -3.05
C THR A 313 -14.65 2.06 -4.12
N ARG A 314 -15.34 2.25 -5.24
CA ARG A 314 -15.19 1.37 -6.40
C ARG A 314 -13.77 1.54 -6.95
N GLY A 315 -13.16 0.41 -7.29
CA GLY A 315 -11.91 0.37 -8.03
C GLY A 315 -12.16 -0.01 -9.48
N ARG A 316 -11.06 -0.24 -10.19
CA ARG A 316 -11.10 -0.80 -11.53
C ARG A 316 -11.39 -2.31 -11.49
N ASP A 317 -12.13 -2.77 -12.48
CA ASP A 317 -12.40 -4.19 -12.70
C ASP A 317 -11.12 -5.00 -12.95
N ILE A 318 -11.10 -6.26 -12.49
CA ILE A 318 -9.90 -7.11 -12.57
C ILE A 318 -9.54 -7.42 -14.04
N ALA A 319 -10.53 -7.62 -14.91
CA ALA A 319 -10.26 -7.91 -16.32
C ALA A 319 -9.67 -6.70 -17.06
N GLU A 320 -10.08 -5.47 -16.69
CA GLU A 320 -9.44 -4.24 -17.17
C GLU A 320 -8.00 -4.13 -16.69
N ASP A 321 -7.74 -4.45 -15.42
CA ASP A 321 -6.39 -4.45 -14.85
C ASP A 321 -5.48 -5.50 -15.46
N ARG A 322 -6.01 -6.66 -15.84
CA ARG A 322 -5.27 -7.68 -16.57
C ARG A 322 -4.83 -7.18 -17.95
N ARG A 323 -5.73 -6.50 -18.68
CA ARG A 323 -5.38 -5.86 -19.97
C ARG A 323 -4.33 -4.77 -19.79
N PHE A 324 -4.49 -3.93 -18.77
CA PHE A 324 -3.52 -2.89 -18.43
C PHE A 324 -2.14 -3.47 -18.12
N THR A 325 -2.09 -4.52 -17.30
CA THR A 325 -0.85 -5.24 -16.95
C THR A 325 -0.14 -5.80 -18.18
N ALA A 326 -0.88 -6.37 -19.13
CA ALA A 326 -0.31 -6.84 -20.38
C ALA A 326 0.34 -5.72 -21.22
N GLN A 327 -0.22 -4.50 -21.19
CA GLN A 327 0.40 -3.34 -21.85
C GLN A 327 1.65 -2.84 -21.10
N ILE A 328 1.62 -2.83 -19.77
CA ILE A 328 2.78 -2.44 -18.95
C ILE A 328 3.94 -3.43 -19.14
N ALA A 329 3.66 -4.73 -19.35
CA ALA A 329 4.67 -5.75 -19.56
C ALA A 329 5.57 -5.49 -20.78
N CYS A 330 5.11 -4.71 -21.78
CA CYS A 330 5.91 -4.31 -22.94
C CYS A 330 7.10 -3.38 -22.58
N PHE A 331 7.15 -2.84 -21.36
CA PHE A 331 8.20 -1.94 -20.88
C PHE A 331 9.18 -2.61 -19.89
N ASN A 332 9.01 -3.90 -19.62
CA ASN A 332 9.76 -4.64 -18.61
C ASN A 332 10.90 -5.46 -19.23
#